data_AF-A0A1I5B4K0-F1
#
_entry.id   AF-A0A1I5B4K0-F1
#
_cell.length_a   1.000
_cell.length_b   1.000
_cell.length_c   1.000
_cell.angle_alpha   90.00
_cell.angle_beta   90.00
_cell.angle_gamma   90.00
#
_symmetry.space_group_name_H-M   'P 1'
#
loop_
_entity.id
_entity.type
_entity.pdbx_description
1 polymer ?
#
loop_
_entity_poly.entity_id
_entity_poly.type
_entity_poly.pdbx_seq_one_letter_code
_entity_poly.pdbx_strand_id
1 'polypeptide(L)'
;MRSFLCVLTALAVIGLAFWAYRENYRTQEAQSHAQMLQSEIGEARQRLRVLNAEWAYLNRPVRLMDLVEINYDKLGLLPLQPYQFGKIDQVAYPAPPLLPITNPVDVSNMEQQP
;
A
#
# COMPACT_ATOMS: atom_id res chain seq x y z
N MET A 1 -16.47 63.38 29.72
CA MET A 1 -15.36 62.62 29.11
C MET A 1 -15.12 61.26 29.78
N ARG A 2 -14.93 61.19 31.11
CA ARG A 2 -14.70 59.91 31.83
C ARG A 2 -15.81 58.86 31.65
N SER A 3 -17.08 59.24 31.77
CA SER A 3 -18.22 58.31 31.62
C SER A 3 -18.30 57.69 30.21
N PHE A 4 -18.03 58.47 29.16
CA PHE A 4 -18.03 57.96 27.78
C PHE A 4 -16.95 56.90 27.55
N LEU A 5 -15.74 57.12 28.06
CA LEU A 5 -14.65 56.14 27.98
C LEU A 5 -14.97 54.87 28.78
N CYS A 6 -15.63 54.98 29.94
CA CYS A 6 -16.08 53.83 30.71
C CYS A 6 -17.14 53.00 29.96
N VAL A 7 -18.11 53.65 29.30
CA VAL A 7 -19.13 52.95 28.51
C VAL A 7 -18.50 52.27 27.29
N LEU A 8 -17.60 52.95 26.60
CA LEU A 8 -16.93 52.40 25.41
C LEU A 8 -16.04 51.20 25.77
N THR A 9 -15.31 51.26 26.89
CA THR A 9 -14.52 50.12 27.38
C THR A 9 -15.40 48.95 27.83
N ALA A 10 -16.52 49.21 28.50
CA ALA A 10 -17.48 48.16 28.85
C ALA A 10 -18.05 47.47 27.60
N LEU A 11 -18.42 48.23 26.56
CA LEU A 11 -18.86 47.68 25.29
C LEU A 11 -17.77 46.87 24.58
N ALA A 12 -16.51 47.32 24.62
CA ALA A 12 -15.39 46.58 24.07
C ALA A 12 -15.18 45.24 24.80
N VAL A 13 -15.27 45.21 26.13
CA VAL A 13 -15.16 43.96 26.92
C VAL A 13 -16.30 43.00 26.61
N ILE A 14 -17.54 43.49 26.49
CA ILE A 14 -18.70 42.67 26.11
C ILE A 14 -18.50 42.09 24.70
N GLY A 15 -18.01 42.90 23.75
CA GLY A 15 -17.70 42.46 22.39
C GLY A 15 -16.63 41.35 22.36
N LEU A 16 -15.57 41.50 23.15
CA LEU A 16 -14.51 40.48 23.28
C LEU A 16 -15.03 39.20 23.92
N ALA A 17 -15.88 39.30 24.95
CA ALA A 17 -16.50 38.13 25.58
C ALA A 17 -17.37 37.34 24.58
N PHE A 18 -18.17 38.04 23.79
CA PHE A 18 -18.98 37.42 22.74
C PHE A 18 -18.12 36.78 21.64
N TRP A 19 -17.06 37.47 21.22
CA TRP A 19 -16.12 36.93 20.22
C TRP A 19 -15.43 35.67 20.72
N ALA A 20 -14.91 35.68 21.94
CA ALA A 20 -14.25 34.51 22.54
C ALA A 20 -15.21 33.32 22.68
N TYR A 21 -16.46 33.56 23.10
CA TYR A 21 -17.47 32.51 23.19
C TYR A 21 -17.77 31.89 21.81
N ARG A 22 -17.95 32.73 20.79
CA ARG A 22 -18.20 32.29 19.42
C ARG A 22 -17.04 31.48 18.86
N GLU A 23 -15.81 31.93 19.10
CA GLU A 23 -14.61 31.24 18.60
C GLU A 23 -14.44 29.88 19.29
N ASN A 24 -14.71 29.83 20.60
CA ASN A 24 -14.69 28.58 21.34
C ASN A 24 -15.67 27.55 20.75
N TYR A 25 -16.88 27.96 20.39
CA TYR A 25 -17.86 27.07 19.77
C TYR A 25 -17.39 26.47 18.44
N ARG A 26 -16.78 27.30 17.56
CA ARG A 26 -16.22 26.82 16.28
C ARG A 26 -15.11 25.79 16.49
N THR A 27 -14.25 26.01 17.48
CA THR A 27 -13.19 25.04 17.79
C THR A 27 -13.73 23.73 18.34
N GLN A 28 -14.78 23.79 19.17
CA GLN A 28 -15.43 22.61 19.73
C GLN A 28 -16.13 21.78 18.65
N GLU A 29 -16.77 22.40 17.66
CA GLU A 29 -17.40 21.70 16.53
C GLU A 29 -16.38 20.94 15.68
N ALA A 30 -15.26 21.58 15.34
CA ALA A 30 -14.19 20.93 14.59
C ALA A 30 -13.58 19.76 15.38
N GLN A 31 -13.40 19.93 16.70
CA GLN A 31 -12.87 18.90 17.57
C GLN A 31 -13.82 17.71 17.72
N SER A 32 -15.12 17.95 17.88
CA SER A 32 -16.12 16.88 18.00
C SER A 32 -16.22 16.06 16.71
N HIS A 33 -16.19 16.72 15.54
CA HIS A 33 -16.16 16.05 14.25
C HIS A 33 -14.90 15.18 14.08
N ALA A 34 -13.74 15.69 14.47
CA ALA A 34 -12.49 14.92 14.42
C ALA A 34 -12.53 13.69 15.35
N GLN A 35 -13.10 13.82 16.55
CA GLN A 35 -13.28 12.71 17.48
C GLN A 35 -14.21 11.63 16.92
N MET A 36 -15.33 12.04 16.33
CA MET A 36 -16.28 11.13 15.68
C MET A 36 -15.59 10.33 14.56
N LEU A 37 -14.90 11.04 13.65
CA LEU A 37 -14.17 10.40 12.56
C LEU A 37 -13.08 9.44 13.06
N GLN A 38 -12.36 9.82 14.11
CA GLN A 38 -11.35 8.95 14.71
C GLN A 38 -11.95 7.66 15.29
N SER A 39 -13.16 7.75 15.87
CA SER A 39 -13.90 6.58 16.35
C SER A 39 -14.30 5.67 15.18
N GLU A 40 -14.85 6.23 14.11
CA GLU A 40 -15.23 5.48 12.90
C GLU A 40 -14.02 4.78 12.26
N ILE A 41 -12.87 5.48 12.18
CA ILE A 41 -11.61 4.89 11.72
C ILE A 41 -11.18 3.74 12.62
N GLY A 42 -11.32 3.88 13.94
CA GLY A 42 -11.05 2.83 14.92
C GLY A 42 -11.89 1.58 14.67
N GLU A 43 -13.19 1.74 14.48
CA GLU A 43 -14.11 0.64 14.16
C GLU A 43 -13.77 -0.03 12.83
N ALA A 44 -13.53 0.76 11.78
CA ALA A 44 -13.17 0.22 10.46
C ALA A 44 -11.87 -0.59 10.52
N ARG A 45 -10.85 -0.10 11.24
CA ARG A 45 -9.59 -0.83 11.46
C ARG A 45 -9.81 -2.12 12.25
N GLN A 46 -10.72 -2.14 13.22
CA GLN A 46 -11.07 -3.36 13.94
C GLN A 46 -11.69 -4.40 13.00
N ARG A 47 -12.63 -3.99 12.13
CA ARG A 47 -13.23 -4.88 11.13
C ARG A 47 -12.18 -5.44 10.16
N LEU A 48 -11.25 -4.60 9.70
CA LEU A 48 -10.14 -5.05 8.84
C LEU A 48 -9.24 -6.07 9.54
N ARG A 49 -8.95 -5.92 10.84
CA ARG A 49 -8.16 -6.91 11.58
C ARG A 49 -8.84 -8.27 11.62
N VAL A 50 -10.15 -8.31 11.85
CA VAL A 50 -10.93 -9.56 11.83
C VAL A 50 -10.91 -10.19 10.44
N LEU A 51 -11.20 -9.40 9.40
CA LEU A 51 -11.22 -9.91 8.02
C LEU A 51 -9.85 -10.45 7.57
N ASN A 52 -8.76 -9.80 7.96
CA ASN A 52 -7.41 -10.30 7.70
C ASN A 52 -7.12 -11.62 8.42
N ALA A 53 -7.62 -11.78 9.65
CA ALA A 53 -7.48 -13.03 10.40
C ALA A 53 -8.29 -14.17 9.74
N GLU A 54 -9.52 -13.87 9.30
CA GLU A 54 -10.35 -14.81 8.54
C GLU A 54 -9.68 -15.20 7.23
N TRP A 55 -9.15 -14.23 6.48
CA TRP A 55 -8.42 -14.47 5.24
C TRP A 55 -7.20 -15.36 5.49
N ALA A 56 -6.41 -15.08 6.53
CA ALA A 56 -5.25 -15.89 6.88
C ALA A 56 -5.65 -17.33 7.27
N TYR A 57 -6.76 -17.49 8.00
CA TYR A 57 -7.28 -18.80 8.35
C TYR A 57 -7.74 -19.58 7.10
N LEU A 58 -8.46 -18.91 6.20
CA LEU A 58 -8.97 -19.53 4.97
C LEU A 58 -7.84 -19.95 4.02
N ASN A 59 -6.78 -19.13 3.93
CA ASN A 59 -5.63 -19.36 3.05
C ASN A 59 -4.49 -20.18 3.70
N ARG A 60 -4.72 -20.81 4.85
CA ARG A 60 -3.70 -21.66 5.47
C ARG A 60 -3.35 -22.83 4.53
N PRO A 61 -2.08 -23.02 4.11
CA PRO A 61 -1.71 -24.02 3.11
C PRO A 61 -2.15 -25.44 3.46
N VAL A 62 -2.01 -25.83 4.73
CA VAL A 62 -2.46 -27.13 5.24
C VAL A 62 -3.96 -27.34 4.99
N ARG A 63 -4.79 -26.36 5.38
CA ARG A 63 -6.25 -26.43 5.18
C ARG A 63 -6.62 -26.51 3.70
N LEU A 64 -5.92 -25.78 2.85
CA LEU A 64 -6.15 -25.83 1.40
C LEU A 64 -5.79 -27.22 0.85
N MET A 65 -4.71 -27.84 1.32
CA MET A 65 -4.33 -29.20 0.95
C MET A 65 -5.39 -30.22 1.38
N ASP A 66 -5.86 -30.14 2.63
CA ASP A 66 -6.92 -31.00 3.16
C ASP A 66 -8.21 -30.87 2.32
N LEU A 67 -8.58 -29.65 1.94
CA LEU A 67 -9.75 -29.39 1.10
C LEU A 67 -9.60 -29.94 -0.32
N VAL A 68 -8.39 -29.86 -0.90
CA VAL A 68 -8.08 -30.44 -2.21
C VAL A 68 -8.19 -31.96 -2.16
N GLU A 69 -7.65 -32.59 -1.12
CA GLU A 69 -7.70 -34.04 -0.93
C GLU A 69 -9.14 -34.54 -0.82
N ILE A 70 -9.97 -33.89 0.01
CA ILE A 70 -11.39 -34.24 0.18
C ILE A 70 -12.20 -34.06 -1.12
N ASN A 71 -11.80 -33.12 -1.98
CA ASN A 71 -12.50 -32.81 -3.23
C ASN A 71 -11.74 -33.31 -4.48
N TYR A 72 -10.85 -34.29 -4.32
CA TYR A 72 -9.96 -34.75 -5.39
C TYR A 72 -10.72 -35.18 -6.65
N ASP A 73 -11.83 -35.91 -6.51
CA ASP A 73 -12.63 -36.41 -7.63
C ASP A 73 -13.12 -35.30 -8.57
N LYS A 74 -13.31 -34.07 -8.04
CA LYS A 74 -13.76 -32.92 -8.82
C LYS A 74 -12.60 -32.05 -9.29
N LEU A 75 -11.59 -31.87 -8.45
CA LEU A 75 -10.51 -30.92 -8.70
C LEU A 75 -9.37 -31.54 -9.52
N GLY A 76 -9.06 -32.82 -9.31
CA GLY A 76 -7.93 -33.51 -9.97
C GLY A 76 -6.57 -32.88 -9.67
N LEU A 77 -6.46 -32.14 -8.56
CA LEU A 77 -5.25 -31.40 -8.20
C LEU A 77 -4.33 -32.27 -7.34
N LEU A 78 -3.02 -32.19 -7.62
CA LEU A 78 -1.96 -32.83 -6.86
C LEU A 78 -0.89 -31.79 -6.46
N PRO A 79 -0.17 -32.01 -5.35
CA PRO A 79 0.93 -31.14 -4.95
C PRO A 79 2.00 -31.11 -6.04
N LEU A 80 2.38 -29.90 -6.44
CA LEU A 80 3.41 -29.69 -7.45
C LEU A 80 4.77 -30.13 -6.88
N GLN A 81 5.41 -31.07 -7.56
CA GLN A 81 6.67 -31.64 -7.12
C GLN A 81 7.85 -30.84 -7.67
N PRO A 82 8.98 -30.76 -6.97
CA PRO A 82 10.15 -29.99 -7.42
C PRO A 82 10.64 -30.38 -8.83
N TYR A 83 10.51 -31.65 -9.21
CA TYR A 83 10.93 -32.15 -10.51
C TYR A 83 9.98 -31.79 -11.67
N GLN A 84 8.78 -31.28 -11.37
CA GLN A 84 7.83 -30.79 -12.38
C GLN A 84 8.14 -29.35 -12.82
N PHE A 85 9.01 -28.64 -12.09
CA PHE A 85 9.53 -27.36 -12.55
C PHE A 85 10.55 -27.58 -13.67
N GLY A 86 10.48 -26.73 -14.70
CA GLY A 86 11.47 -26.73 -15.78
C GLY A 86 12.86 -26.42 -15.24
N LYS A 87 13.86 -27.11 -15.77
CA LYS A 87 15.26 -26.80 -15.48
C LYS A 87 15.68 -25.52 -16.21
N ILE A 88 16.70 -24.84 -15.68
CA ILE A 88 17.17 -23.54 -16.22
C ILE A 88 17.59 -23.66 -17.70
N ASP A 89 18.16 -24.78 -18.08
CA ASP A 89 18.56 -25.12 -19.47
C ASP A 89 17.36 -25.36 -20.41
N GLN A 90 16.15 -25.52 -19.87
CA GLN A 90 14.91 -25.69 -20.62
C GLN A 90 14.18 -24.35 -20.84
N VAL A 91 14.71 -23.25 -20.31
CA VAL A 91 14.17 -21.90 -20.50
C VAL A 91 14.81 -21.28 -21.74
N ALA A 92 13.99 -20.94 -22.74
CA ALA A 92 14.46 -20.22 -23.92
C ALA A 92 14.83 -18.78 -23.54
N TYR A 93 16.13 -18.47 -23.56
CA TYR A 93 16.62 -17.10 -23.41
C TYR A 93 16.57 -16.36 -24.76
N PRO A 94 16.27 -15.06 -24.78
CA PRO A 94 16.35 -14.25 -26.00
C PRO A 94 17.78 -14.27 -26.54
N ALA A 95 17.93 -14.30 -27.87
CA ALA A 95 19.23 -14.20 -28.49
C ALA A 95 19.91 -12.88 -28.09
N PRO A 96 21.22 -12.88 -27.76
CA PRO A 96 21.95 -11.64 -27.54
C PRO A 96 21.78 -10.72 -28.75
N PRO A 97 21.57 -9.41 -28.55
CA PRO A 97 21.54 -8.47 -29.66
C PRO A 97 22.87 -8.54 -30.40
N LEU A 98 22.80 -8.56 -31.74
CA LEU A 98 24.00 -8.47 -32.57
C LEU A 98 24.71 -7.16 -32.24
N LEU A 99 25.92 -7.25 -31.70
CA LEU A 99 26.75 -6.07 -31.46
C LEU A 99 27.18 -5.51 -32.82
N PRO A 100 27.13 -4.18 -33.03
CA PRO A 100 27.68 -3.58 -34.23
C PRO A 100 29.18 -3.90 -34.31
N ILE A 101 29.64 -4.38 -35.46
CA ILE A 101 31.07 -4.56 -35.75
C ILE A 101 31.68 -3.16 -35.87
N THR A 102 32.31 -2.67 -34.81
CA THR A 102 32.87 -1.31 -34.75
C THR A 102 34.31 -1.22 -35.26
N ASN A 103 35.05 -2.34 -35.25
CA ASN A 103 36.44 -2.38 -35.70
C ASN A 103 36.72 -3.69 -36.46
N PRO A 104 36.54 -3.71 -37.80
CA PRO A 104 36.99 -4.83 -38.61
C PRO A 104 38.53 -4.86 -38.61
N VAL A 105 39.12 -5.98 -38.19
CA VAL A 105 40.55 -6.26 -38.39
C VAL A 105 40.66 -7.17 -39.60
N ASP A 106 41.31 -6.68 -40.65
CA ASP A 106 41.54 -7.45 -41.87
C ASP A 106 42.72 -8.41 -41.64
N VAL A 107 42.44 -9.71 -41.62
CA VAL A 107 43.44 -10.75 -41.41
C VAL A 107 43.78 -11.35 -42.78
N SER A 108 44.74 -10.75 -43.47
CA SER A 108 45.38 -11.40 -44.60
C SER A 108 46.41 -12.38 -44.08
N ASN A 109 46.18 -13.67 -44.32
CA ASN A 109 47.17 -14.73 -44.11
C ASN A 109 48.37 -14.41 -45.02
N MET A 110 49.44 -13.83 -44.48
CA MET A 110 50.70 -13.75 -45.21
C MET A 110 51.22 -15.18 -45.31
N GLU A 111 51.08 -15.79 -46.48
CA GLU A 111 51.78 -17.02 -46.81
C GLU A 111 53.29 -16.77 -46.64
N GLN A 112 53.85 -17.30 -45.55
CA GLN A 112 55.29 -17.48 -45.42
C GLN A 112 55.70 -18.55 -46.43
N GLN A 113 56.17 -18.11 -47.60
CA GLN A 113 56.94 -18.95 -48.51
C GLN A 113 58.43 -18.56 -48.36
N PRO A 114 59.34 -19.56 -48.36
CA PRO A 114 60.64 -19.53 -47.68
C PRO A 114 61.69 -18.60 -48.31
#